data_AF-A0A3D1XXI5-F1
#
_entry.id   AF-A0A3D1XXI5-F1
#
_cell.length_a   1.000
_cell.length_b   1.000
_cell.length_c   1.000
_cell.angle_alpha   90.00
_cell.angle_beta   90.00
_cell.angle_gamma   90.00
#
_symmetry.space_group_name_H-M   'P 1'
#
loop_
_entity.id
_entity.type
_entity.pdbx_description
1 polymer ?
#
loop_
_entity_poly.entity_id
_entity_poly.type
_entity_poly.pdbx_seq_one_letter_code
_entity_poly.pdbx_strand_id
1 'polypeptide(L)'
;MNKLRALKEKRQQIINKSPSLKKILRSTISKYYLTCGYKKCWCHQGKKKHGPYIYLSAKEKGKLKMSFVPKELIKEVKRGVKNYNKLWDDLCEIARLNREILWLEKKKR
;
A
#
# COMPACT_ATOMS: atom_id res chain seq x y z
N MET A 1 -12.99 -27.04 -19.86
CA MET A 1 -12.38 -25.76 -20.29
C MET A 1 -10.88 -25.94 -20.47
N ASN A 2 -10.27 -25.40 -21.53
CA ASN A 2 -8.82 -25.47 -21.75
C ASN A 2 -8.07 -24.73 -20.62
N LYS A 3 -7.13 -25.39 -19.93
CA LYS A 3 -6.35 -24.82 -18.82
C LYS A 3 -5.74 -23.45 -19.16
N LEU A 4 -5.23 -23.29 -20.38
CA LEU A 4 -4.65 -22.03 -20.85
C LEU A 4 -5.69 -20.90 -20.88
N ARG A 5 -6.92 -21.20 -21.33
CA ARG A 5 -8.01 -20.23 -21.37
C ARG A 5 -8.40 -19.79 -19.96
N ALA A 6 -8.54 -20.73 -19.03
CA ALA A 6 -8.85 -20.44 -17.63
C ALA A 6 -7.80 -19.54 -16.96
N LEU A 7 -6.51 -19.76 -17.22
CA LEU A 7 -5.43 -18.91 -16.70
C LEU A 7 -5.48 -17.48 -17.29
N LYS A 8 -5.76 -17.35 -18.60
CA LYS A 8 -5.92 -16.04 -19.26
C LYS A 8 -7.13 -15.28 -18.72
N GLU A 9 -8.26 -15.96 -18.52
CA GLU A 9 -9.48 -15.39 -17.93
C GLU A 9 -9.22 -14.93 -16.48
N LYS A 10 -8.58 -15.76 -15.65
CA LYS A 10 -8.23 -15.40 -14.27
C LYS A 10 -7.33 -14.16 -14.24
N ARG A 11 -6.30 -14.11 -15.10
CA ARG A 11 -5.41 -12.95 -15.21
C ARG A 11 -6.20 -11.67 -15.53
N GLN A 12 -7.10 -11.74 -16.51
CA GLN A 12 -7.90 -10.57 -16.89
C GLN A 12 -8.85 -10.11 -15.78
N GLN A 13 -9.43 -11.05 -15.03
CA GLN A 13 -10.27 -10.72 -13.87
C GLN A 13 -9.50 -9.98 -12.79
N ILE A 14 -8.24 -10.38 -12.53
CA ILE A 14 -7.38 -9.68 -11.55
C ILE A 14 -7.10 -8.27 -12.04
N ILE A 15 -6.64 -8.11 -13.30
CA ILE A 15 -6.38 -6.79 -13.91
C ILE A 15 -7.58 -5.85 -13.77
N ASN A 16 -8.79 -6.34 -14.09
CA ASN A 16 -10.01 -5.54 -14.04
C ASN A 16 -10.41 -5.12 -12.61
N LYS A 17 -10.06 -5.92 -11.60
CA LYS A 17 -10.37 -5.68 -10.19
C LYS A 17 -9.24 -4.95 -9.44
N SER A 18 -8.09 -4.77 -10.07
CA SER A 18 -6.93 -4.17 -9.40
C SER A 18 -7.14 -2.69 -9.12
N PRO A 19 -6.57 -2.17 -8.02
CA PRO A 19 -6.68 -0.75 -7.68
C PRO A 19 -6.11 0.17 -8.77
N SER A 20 -6.75 1.32 -8.97
CA SER A 20 -6.27 2.35 -9.90
C SER A 20 -4.92 2.93 -9.45
N LEU A 21 -3.98 3.08 -10.38
CA LEU A 21 -2.68 3.73 -10.15
C LEU A 21 -2.79 5.18 -9.66
N LYS A 22 -3.91 5.86 -9.90
CA LYS A 22 -4.17 7.22 -9.40
C LYS A 22 -4.48 7.25 -7.90
N LYS A 23 -4.73 6.09 -7.27
CA LYS A 23 -5.25 5.98 -5.89
C LYS A 23 -4.39 5.08 -5.00
N ILE A 24 -3.10 4.92 -5.31
CA ILE A 24 -2.14 4.13 -4.51
C ILE A 24 -1.14 5.04 -3.81
N LEU A 25 -0.69 4.62 -2.63
CA LEU A 25 0.43 5.25 -1.91
C LEU A 25 1.40 4.16 -1.44
N ARG A 26 2.59 4.13 -2.03
CA ARG A 26 3.68 3.21 -1.62
C ARG A 26 4.35 3.74 -0.36
N SER A 27 3.72 3.52 0.79
CA SER A 27 4.21 4.08 2.05
C SER A 27 3.73 3.29 3.26
N THR A 28 4.40 3.48 4.39
CA THR A 28 4.02 2.91 5.68
C THR A 28 3.37 3.99 6.55
N ILE A 29 2.35 3.61 7.31
CA ILE A 29 1.67 4.49 8.26
C ILE A 29 2.16 4.16 9.66
N SER A 30 2.73 5.16 10.33
CA SER A 30 3.23 5.05 11.70
C SER A 30 2.47 5.98 12.62
N LYS A 31 2.28 5.55 13.86
CA LYS A 31 1.67 6.35 14.93
C LYS A 31 2.76 6.80 15.89
N TYR A 32 2.78 8.08 16.20
CA TYR A 32 3.70 8.67 17.17
C TYR A 32 2.94 9.31 18.31
N TYR A 33 3.50 9.20 19.51
CA TYR A 33 3.06 9.95 20.69
C TYR A 33 4.23 10.82 21.13
N LEU A 34 4.08 12.14 21.01
CA LEU A 34 5.14 13.11 21.19
C LEU A 34 4.71 14.19 22.18
N THR A 35 5.67 14.92 22.74
CA THR A 35 5.36 16.16 23.46
C THR A 35 4.99 17.22 22.43
N CYS A 36 3.80 17.81 22.54
CA CYS A 36 3.34 18.82 21.60
C CYS A 36 3.98 20.20 21.86
N GLY A 37 3.91 21.13 20.90
CA GLY A 37 4.45 22.49 21.07
C GLY A 37 3.69 23.39 22.05
N TYR A 38 2.46 23.01 22.44
CA TYR A 38 1.65 23.81 23.35
C TYR A 38 2.11 23.61 24.81
N LYS A 39 2.81 24.62 25.37
CA LYS A 39 3.44 24.56 26.70
C LYS A 39 2.47 24.20 27.84
N LYS A 40 1.20 24.60 27.76
CA LYS A 40 0.18 24.29 28.78
C LYS A 40 -0.53 22.96 28.55
N CYS A 41 -0.09 22.14 27.57
CA CYS A 41 -0.69 20.83 27.34
C CYS A 41 -0.37 19.86 28.48
N TRP A 42 -1.31 18.98 28.79
CA TRP A 42 -1.14 17.87 29.74
C TRP A 42 0.10 17.01 29.44
N CYS A 43 0.56 16.94 28.19
CA CYS A 43 1.74 16.15 27.82
C CYS A 43 3.07 16.72 28.34
N HIS A 44 3.10 17.98 28.80
CA HIS A 44 4.27 18.59 29.45
C HIS A 44 4.34 18.28 30.94
N GLN A 45 3.25 17.81 31.55
CA GLN A 45 3.17 17.47 32.97
C GLN A 45 3.67 16.04 33.27
N GLY A 46 4.35 15.40 32.30
CA GLY A 46 5.14 14.19 32.52
C GLY A 46 4.40 12.85 32.55
N LYS A 47 3.06 12.82 32.52
CA LYS A 47 2.32 11.55 32.71
C LYS A 47 2.18 10.69 31.46
N LYS A 48 1.93 11.30 30.28
CA LYS A 48 1.79 10.62 28.97
C LYS A 48 2.18 11.58 27.84
N LYS A 49 2.58 11.04 26.68
CA LYS A 49 2.85 11.84 25.47
C LYS A 49 1.56 12.09 24.67
N HIS A 50 1.45 13.25 24.01
CA HIS A 50 0.30 13.61 23.18
C HIS A 50 0.29 12.79 21.90
N GLY A 51 -0.85 12.27 21.50
CA GLY A 51 -1.02 11.62 20.22
C GLY A 51 -2.41 11.00 20.07
N PRO A 52 -2.62 10.15 19.05
CA PRO A 52 -1.62 9.74 18.06
C PRO A 52 -1.44 10.79 16.95
N TYR A 53 -0.19 11.14 16.66
CA TYR A 53 0.20 11.78 15.40
C TYR A 53 0.40 10.70 14.33
N ILE A 54 -0.22 10.88 13.17
CA ILE A 54 -0.05 9.97 12.04
C ILE A 54 1.05 10.50 11.15
N TYR A 55 2.02 9.64 10.82
CA TYR A 55 3.05 9.91 9.84
C TYR A 55 3.00 8.86 8.74
N LEU A 56 3.35 9.30 7.55
CA LEU A 56 3.58 8.48 6.38
C LEU A 56 5.07 8.43 6.10
N SER A 57 5.63 7.23 5.88
CA SER A 57 7.03 7.08 5.54
C SER A 57 7.23 6.28 4.26
N ALA A 58 8.19 6.72 3.44
CA ALA A 58 8.54 6.08 2.18
C ALA A 58 10.06 6.16 1.95
N LYS A 59 10.63 5.12 1.33
CA LYS A 59 12.03 5.17 0.85
C LYS A 59 12.05 5.81 -0.54
N GLU A 60 12.72 6.95 -0.64
CA GLU A 60 12.93 7.67 -1.89
C GLU A 60 14.44 7.82 -2.14
N LYS A 61 14.94 7.32 -3.27
CA LYS A 61 16.36 7.38 -3.64
C LYS A 61 17.30 6.89 -2.53
N GLY A 62 16.94 5.77 -1.88
CA GLY A 62 17.70 5.17 -0.79
C GLY A 62 17.53 5.82 0.59
N LYS A 63 16.86 6.97 0.70
CA LYS A 63 16.64 7.69 1.96
C LYS A 63 15.20 7.52 2.45
N LEU A 64 15.03 7.33 3.77
CA LEU A 64 13.70 7.32 4.38
C LEU A 64 13.20 8.77 4.51
N LYS A 65 12.06 9.07 3.90
CA LYS A 65 11.33 10.32 4.13
C LYS A 65 10.11 10.06 4.99
N MET A 66 9.83 10.96 5.92
CA MET A 66 8.61 10.93 6.72
C MET A 66 7.85 12.24 6.57
N SER A 67 6.54 12.14 6.45
CA SER A 67 5.63 13.28 6.32
C SER A 67 4.51 13.16 7.35
N PHE A 68 4.24 14.24 8.07
CA PHE A 68 3.08 14.31 8.94
C PHE A 68 1.78 14.24 8.12
N VAL A 69 0.77 13.53 8.63
CA VAL A 69 -0.53 13.39 7.98
C VAL A 69 -1.58 14.20 8.76
N PRO A 70 -2.10 15.30 8.17
CA PRO A 70 -3.23 16.04 8.72
C PRO A 70 -4.45 15.15 8.95
N LYS A 71 -5.28 15.48 9.94
CA LYS A 71 -6.41 14.62 10.37
C LYS A 71 -7.39 14.38 9.23
N GLU A 72 -7.59 15.38 8.37
CA GLU A 72 -8.54 15.37 7.25
C GLU A 72 -8.12 14.34 6.20
N LEU A 73 -6.80 14.15 6.02
CA LEU A 73 -6.23 13.25 5.01
C LEU A 73 -6.04 11.81 5.51
N ILE A 74 -6.22 11.52 6.80
CA ILE A 74 -5.96 10.18 7.37
C ILE A 74 -6.75 9.09 6.62
N LYS A 75 -8.01 9.34 6.27
CA LYS A 75 -8.86 8.37 5.57
C LYS A 75 -8.32 8.06 4.17
N GLU A 76 -7.90 9.07 3.44
CA GLU A 76 -7.38 8.94 2.09
C GLU A 76 -6.01 8.26 2.08
N VAL A 77 -5.14 8.64 3.01
CA VAL A 77 -3.82 8.01 3.18
C VAL A 77 -3.95 6.51 3.48
N LYS A 78 -4.81 6.14 4.43
CA LYS A 78 -5.08 4.73 4.75
C LYS A 78 -5.60 3.96 3.54
N ARG A 79 -6.51 4.56 2.77
CA ARG A 79 -7.06 3.94 1.55
C ARG A 79 -5.97 3.77 0.49
N GLY A 80 -5.13 4.78 0.27
CA GLY A 80 -4.02 4.72 -0.69
C GLY A 80 -3.00 3.64 -0.37
N VAL A 81 -2.61 3.50 0.90
CA VAL A 81 -1.69 2.44 1.36
C VAL A 81 -2.32 1.06 1.21
N LYS A 82 -3.60 0.90 1.57
CA LYS A 82 -4.34 -0.35 1.37
C LYS A 82 -4.41 -0.73 -0.13
N ASN A 83 -4.68 0.25 -0.99
CA ASN A 83 -4.74 0.05 -2.43
C ASN A 83 -3.37 -0.35 -2.99
N TYR A 84 -2.27 0.24 -2.51
CA TYR A 84 -0.93 -0.17 -2.91
C TYR A 84 -0.65 -1.62 -2.55
N ASN A 85 -0.93 -2.03 -1.30
CA ASN A 85 -0.70 -3.41 -0.86
C ASN A 85 -1.51 -4.40 -1.72
N LYS A 86 -2.80 -4.12 -1.95
CA LYS A 86 -3.62 -4.96 -2.82
C LYS A 86 -3.07 -5.02 -4.25
N LEU A 87 -2.64 -3.90 -4.81
CA LEU A 87 -2.06 -3.86 -6.14
C LEU A 87 -0.78 -4.70 -6.21
N TRP A 88 0.06 -4.66 -5.17
CA TRP A 88 1.26 -5.47 -5.07
C TRP A 88 0.96 -6.97 -5.07
N ASP A 89 -0.04 -7.40 -4.31
CA ASP A 89 -0.49 -8.79 -4.28
C ASP A 89 -1.02 -9.25 -5.65
N ASP A 90 -1.85 -8.40 -6.27
CA ASP A 90 -2.40 -8.65 -7.60
C ASP A 90 -1.27 -8.77 -8.66
N LEU A 91 -0.25 -7.90 -8.60
CA LEU A 91 0.92 -7.95 -9.47
C LEU A 91 1.71 -9.26 -9.31
N CYS A 92 1.92 -9.71 -8.07
CA CYS A 92 2.59 -10.98 -7.78
C CYS A 92 1.84 -12.17 -8.40
N GLU A 93 0.51 -12.21 -8.24
CA GLU A 93 -0.32 -13.28 -8.82
C GLU A 93 -0.34 -13.22 -10.35
N ILE A 94 -0.46 -12.03 -10.95
CA ILE A 94 -0.36 -11.85 -12.40
C ILE A 94 0.98 -12.36 -12.92
N ALA A 95 2.09 -12.04 -12.24
CA ALA A 95 3.42 -12.52 -12.61
C ALA A 95 3.51 -14.05 -12.55
N ARG A 96 2.90 -14.68 -11.54
CA ARG A 96 2.81 -16.15 -11.44
C ARG A 96 2.01 -16.74 -12.61
N LEU A 97 0.84 -16.18 -12.92
CA LEU A 97 0.01 -16.62 -14.04
C LEU A 97 0.71 -16.46 -15.39
N ASN A 98 1.41 -15.34 -15.59
CA ASN A 98 2.18 -15.08 -16.81
C ASN A 98 3.26 -16.14 -17.05
N ARG A 99 3.99 -16.54 -15.99
CA ARG A 99 4.98 -17.63 -16.10
C ARG A 99 4.32 -18.94 -16.53
N GLU A 100 3.19 -19.30 -15.93
CA GLU A 100 2.49 -20.55 -16.26
C GLU A 100 1.94 -20.56 -17.70
N ILE A 101 1.33 -19.44 -18.11
CA ILE A 101 0.84 -19.24 -19.49
C ILE A 101 1.99 -19.41 -20.49
N LEU A 102 3.12 -18.75 -20.26
CA LEU A 102 4.29 -18.80 -21.13
C LEU A 102 4.77 -20.24 -21.37
N TRP A 103 4.86 -21.04 -20.31
CA TRP A 103 5.28 -22.45 -20.42
C TRP A 103 4.26 -23.33 -21.16
N LEU A 104 2.97 -23.09 -20.94
CA LEU A 104 1.91 -23.83 -21.65
C LEU A 104 1.84 -23.48 -23.13
N GLU A 105 2.12 -22.23 -23.50
CA GLU A 105 2.18 -21.80 -24.90
C GLU A 105 3.41 -22.38 -25.61
N LYS A 106 4.56 -22.49 -24.93
CA LYS A 106 5.74 -23.17 -25.48
C LYS A 106 5.46 -24.64 -25.78
N LYS A 107 4.79 -25.37 -24.89
CA LYS A 107 4.49 -26.82 -25.07
C LYS A 107 3.53 -27.12 -26.22
N LYS A 108 2.84 -26.11 -26.76
CA LYS A 108 1.95 -26.26 -27.92
C LYS A 108 2.67 -26.06 -29.26
N ARG A 109 3.86 -25.46 -29.25
CA ARG A 109 4.74 -25.33 -30.42
C ARG A 109 5.57 -26.59 -30.54
#